data_AF-A0A328TZZ3-F1
#
_entry.id   AF-A0A328TZZ3-F1
#
_cell.length_a   1.000
_cell.length_b   1.000
_cell.length_c   1.000
_cell.angle_alpha   90.00
_cell.angle_beta   90.00
_cell.angle_gamma   90.00
#
_symmetry.space_group_name_H-M   'P 1'
#
loop_
_entity.id
_entity.type
_entity.pdbx_description
1 polymer ?
#
loop_
_entity_poly.entity_id
_entity_poly.type
_entity_poly.pdbx_seq_one_letter_code
_entity_poly.pdbx_strand_id
1 'polypeptide(L)' 'MNEDVHRHEKECPICHNRNDCEGSHACWCASELFPSGIFELVPAELRGKACICIDCLNAFLMATAAKSGGERKE' A
#
# COMPACT_ATOMS: atom_id res chain seq x y z
N MET A 1 -18.54 -14.71 21.06
CA MET A 1 -18.38 -14.56 19.60
C MET A 1 -17.20 -13.63 19.38
N ASN A 2 -16.14 -14.05 18.70
CA ASN A 2 -14.97 -13.20 18.43
C ASN A 2 -15.13 -12.57 17.04
N GLU A 3 -15.64 -11.34 16.99
CA GLU A 3 -15.87 -10.56 15.76
C GLU A 3 -14.61 -9.82 15.27
N ASP A 4 -13.44 -10.04 15.90
CA ASP A 4 -12.24 -9.22 15.69
C ASP A 4 -11.24 -9.75 14.64
N VAL A 5 -11.48 -10.92 14.03
CA VAL A 5 -10.45 -11.61 13.22
C VAL A 5 -10.37 -11.10 11.76
N HIS A 6 -11.36 -10.34 11.26
CA HIS A 6 -11.42 -9.98 9.82
C HIS A 6 -11.29 -8.48 9.53
N ARG A 7 -11.16 -7.64 10.57
CA ARG A 7 -11.20 -6.19 10.40
C ARG A 7 -9.96 -5.63 9.67
N HIS A 8 -8.81 -6.27 9.84
CA HIS A 8 -7.55 -5.85 9.22
C HIS A 8 -7.45 -6.18 7.72
N GLU A 9 -8.30 -7.08 7.20
CA GLU A 9 -8.24 -7.50 5.80
C GLU A 9 -8.76 -6.41 4.84
N LYS A 10 -9.63 -5.53 5.35
CA LYS A 10 -10.26 -4.45 4.58
C LYS A 10 -9.73 -3.06 4.90
N GLU A 11 -8.80 -2.96 5.84
CA GLU A 11 -8.14 -1.70 6.21
C GLU A 11 -6.73 -1.65 5.61
N CYS A 12 -6.33 -0.47 5.15
CA CYS A 12 -4.99 -0.21 4.67
C CYS A 12 -4.04 -0.13 5.87
N PRO A 13 -2.92 -0.87 5.89
CA PRO A 13 -2.00 -0.88 7.03
C PRO A 13 -1.20 0.42 7.19
N ILE A 14 -1.28 1.34 6.22
CA ILE A 14 -0.56 2.62 6.21
C ILE A 14 -1.44 3.76 6.75
N CYS A 15 -2.71 3.80 6.35
CA CYS A 15 -3.61 4.92 6.68
C CYS A 15 -4.85 4.53 7.47
N HIS A 16 -5.07 3.23 7.72
CA HIS A 16 -6.23 2.67 8.44
C HIS A 16 -7.61 2.96 7.82
N ASN A 17 -7.65 3.56 6.63
CA ASN A 17 -8.87 3.66 5.82
C ASN A 17 -9.15 2.36 5.08
N ARG A 18 -10.30 2.25 4.41
CA ARG A 18 -10.59 1.11 3.55
C ARG A 18 -9.51 0.93 2.48
N ASN A 19 -9.11 -0.32 2.26
CA ASN A 19 -8.17 -0.65 1.20
C ASN A 19 -8.83 -0.85 -0.16
N ASP A 20 -10.16 -1.05 -0.17
CA ASP A 20 -10.98 -1.37 -1.34
C ASP A 20 -10.39 -2.52 -2.20
N CYS A 21 -9.71 -3.46 -1.54
CA CYS A 21 -9.18 -4.65 -2.18
C CYS A 21 -10.19 -5.81 -2.10
N GLU A 22 -10.44 -6.47 -3.23
CA GLU A 22 -11.35 -7.61 -3.33
C GLU A 22 -10.65 -8.95 -3.06
N GLY A 23 -9.32 -8.96 -2.89
CA GLY A 23 -8.55 -10.19 -2.67
C GLY A 23 -8.55 -11.15 -3.87
N SER A 24 -8.85 -10.64 -5.07
CA SER A 24 -8.94 -11.40 -6.31
C SER A 24 -8.07 -10.80 -7.41
N HIS A 25 -7.76 -11.58 -8.44
CA HIS A 25 -7.03 -11.09 -9.62
C HIS A 25 -7.84 -10.07 -10.44
N ALA A 26 -9.13 -9.90 -10.18
CA ALA A 26 -9.97 -8.89 -10.82
C ALA A 26 -9.91 -7.53 -10.11
N CYS A 27 -9.32 -7.47 -8.91
CA CYS A 27 -9.20 -6.23 -8.16
C CYS A 27 -8.26 -5.24 -8.86
N TRP A 28 -8.53 -3.95 -8.71
CA TRP A 28 -7.68 -2.87 -9.22
C TRP A 28 -6.19 -3.07 -8.87
N CYS A 29 -5.88 -3.57 -7.67
CA CYS A 29 -4.51 -3.73 -7.19
C CYS A 29 -3.71 -4.77 -7.99
N ALA A 30 -4.38 -5.69 -8.69
CA ALA A 30 -3.73 -6.68 -9.53
C ALA A 30 -3.17 -6.09 -10.84
N SER A 31 -3.64 -4.90 -11.23
CA SER A 31 -3.16 -4.17 -12.42
C SER A 31 -2.13 -3.10 -12.10
N GLU A 32 -1.78 -2.92 -10.82
CA GLU A 32 -0.89 -1.87 -10.34
C GLU A 32 0.50 -2.42 -9.97
N LEU A 33 1.52 -1.56 -10.09
CA LEU A 33 2.88 -1.86 -9.65
C LEU A 33 3.16 -1.17 -8.32
N PHE A 34 3.50 -1.95 -7.30
CA PHE A 34 3.89 -1.45 -5.98
C PHE A 34 5.41 -1.32 -5.88
N PRO A 35 5.98 -0.10 -5.81
CA PRO A 35 7.42 0.07 -5.64
C PRO A 35 7.89 -0.53 -4.32
N SER A 36 9.05 -1.19 -4.30
CA SER A 36 9.54 -1.91 -3.11
C SER A 36 9.56 -1.06 -1.83
N GLY A 37 9.89 0.22 -1.93
CA GLY A 37 9.93 1.14 -0.78
C GLY A 37 8.59 1.37 -0.09
N ILE A 38 7.45 1.13 -0.75
CA ILE A 38 6.14 1.30 -0.10
C ILE A 38 5.90 0.23 0.97
N PHE A 39 6.48 -0.96 0.82
CA PHE A 39 6.34 -2.05 1.79
C PHE A 39 7.08 -1.77 3.10
N GLU A 40 8.06 -0.86 3.10
CA GLU A 40 8.72 -0.41 4.33
C GLU A 40 7.80 0.44 5.23
N LEU A 41 6.74 1.02 4.65
CA LEU A 41 5.70 1.73 5.40
C LEU A 41 4.69 0.77 6.07
N VAL A 42 4.72 -0.52 5.73
CA VAL A 42 3.81 -1.52 6.27
C VAL A 42 4.43 -2.16 7.52
N PRO A 43 3.70 -2.19 8.66
CA PRO A 43 4.13 -2.92 9.86
C PRO A 43 4.46 -4.37 9.54
N ALA A 44 5.55 -4.90 10.12
CA ALA A 44 6.09 -6.22 9.77
C ALA A 44 5.07 -7.35 9.94
N GLU A 45 4.21 -7.24 10.94
CA GLU A 45 3.15 -8.19 11.26
C GLU A 45 2.01 -8.21 10.22
N LEU A 46 1.86 -7.15 9.43
CA LEU A 46 0.83 -6.99 8.38
C LEU A 46 1.38 -7.17 6.96
N ARG A 47 2.71 -7.24 6.78
CA ARG A 47 3.34 -7.49 5.47
C ARG A 47 2.87 -8.84 4.92
N GLY A 48 2.35 -8.82 3.68
CA GLY A 48 1.80 -10.00 3.01
C GLY A 48 0.44 -10.48 3.55
N LYS A 49 -0.18 -9.75 4.50
CA LYS A 49 -1.48 -10.09 5.10
C LYS A 49 -2.56 -9.03 4.85
N ALA A 50 -2.17 -7.76 4.75
CA ALA A 50 -3.08 -6.66 4.49
C ALA A 50 -2.72 -5.94 3.18
N CYS A 51 -3.75 -5.49 2.45
CA CYS A 51 -3.58 -4.78 1.19
C CYS A 51 -3.41 -3.27 1.42
N ILE A 52 -2.55 -2.64 0.63
CA ILE A 52 -2.35 -1.19 0.60
C ILE A 52 -3.44 -0.56 -0.29
N CYS A 53 -4.06 0.54 0.16
CA CYS A 53 -5.06 1.25 -0.64
C CYS A 53 -4.45 2.02 -1.82
N ILE A 54 -5.28 2.31 -2.82
CA ILE A 54 -4.89 3.08 -4.01
C ILE A 54 -4.36 4.48 -3.65
N ASP A 55 -4.94 5.12 -2.62
CA ASP A 55 -4.52 6.45 -2.19
C ASP A 55 -3.09 6.46 -1.64
N CYS A 56 -2.74 5.45 -0.83
CA CYS A 56 -1.38 5.30 -0.31
C CYS A 56 -0.37 4.98 -1.42
N LEU A 57 -0.76 4.16 -2.40
CA LEU A 57 0.07 3.91 -3.57
C LEU A 57 0.32 5.20 -4.35
N ASN A 58 -0.74 5.94 -4.68
CA ASN A 58 -0.65 7.20 -5.41
C ASN A 58 0.19 8.25 -4.66
N ALA A 59 -0.04 8.42 -3.35
CA ALA A 59 0.73 9.34 -2.54
C ALA A 59 2.23 9.00 -2.54
N PHE A 60 2.57 7.69 -2.46
CA PHE A 60 3.95 7.23 -2.54
C PHE A 60 4.57 7.50 -3.92
N LEU A 61 3.84 7.24 -5.00
CA LEU A 61 4.30 7.52 -6.37
C LEU A 61 4.53 9.02 -6.59
N MET A 62 3.64 9.88 -6.12
CA MET A 62 3.81 11.33 -6.20
C MET A 62 5.04 11.81 -5.40
N ALA A 63 5.25 11.26 -4.21
CA ALA A 63 6.40 11.60 -3.37
C ALA A 63 7.74 11.10 -3.95
N THR A 64 7.74 10.00 -4.69
CA THR A 64 8.95 9.43 -5.30
C THR A 64 9.28 10.04 -6.66
N ALA A 65 8.27 10.36 -7.48
CA ALA A 65 8.45 11.07 -8.75
C ALA A 65 9.10 12.45 -8.55
N ALA A 66 8.81 13.12 -7.42
CA ALA A 66 9.44 14.38 -7.05
C ALA A 66 10.93 14.26 -6.68
N LYS A 67 11.46 13.04 -6.47
CA LYS A 67 12.85 12.80 -6.02
C LYS A 67 13.79 12.30 -7.13
N SER A 68 13.29 11.96 -8.31
CA SER A 68 14.09 11.49 -9.46
C SER A 68 14.76 12.59 -10.29
N GLY A 69 14.86 13.82 -9.76
CA GLY A 69 15.52 14.94 -10.44
C GLY A 69 16.46 15.71 -9.52
N GLY A 70 17.69 15.23 -9.32
CA GLY A 70 18.74 16.07 -8.74
C GLY A 70 19.91 15.35 -8.09
N GLU A 71 20.83 14.81 -8.88
CA GLU A 71 22.24 14.70 -8.49
C GLU A 71 23.11 15.11 -9.71
N ARG A 72 23.36 16.43 -9.83
CA ARG A 72 24.52 16.94 -10.58
C ARG A 72 25.65 17.07 -9.57
N LYS A 73 26.64 16.17 -9.62
CA LYS A 73 27.94 16.42 -8.99
C LYS A 73 28.74 17.34 -9.91
N GLU A 74 29.17 18.45 -9.33
CA GLU A 74 30.17 19.39 -9.87
C GLU A 74 31.59 18.79 -9.75
#